data_AF-A0A9N7MKH5-F1
#
_entry.id   AF-A0A9N7MKH5-F1
#
_cell.length_a   1.000
_cell.length_b   1.000
_cell.length_c   1.000
_cell.angle_alpha   90.00
_cell.angle_beta   90.00
_cell.angle_gamma   90.00
#
_symmetry.space_group_name_H-M   'P 1'
#
loop_
_entity.id
_entity.type
_entity.pdbx_description
1 polymer ?
#
loop_
_entity_poly.entity_id
_entity_poly.type
_entity_poly.pdbx_seq_one_letter_code
_entity_poly.pdbx_strand_id
1 'polypeptide(L)' 'ASVSQAATLLTILDKYKLFSGQMVNLHKSVVFFSRNTPQHLQDNICSTLQGITSHKSTRYLGLPLGIGRSKLEAFNF' A
#
# COMPACT_ATOMS: atom_id res chain seq x y z
N ALA A 1 -0.33 9.44 9.05
CA ALA A 1 -0.60 9.30 7.61
C ALA A 1 -1.38 10.52 7.16
N SER A 2 -1.01 11.16 6.05
CA SER A 2 -1.75 12.32 5.53
C SER A 2 -1.95 12.21 4.01
N VAL A 3 -2.95 12.93 3.51
CA VAL A 3 -3.23 13.04 2.06
C VAL A 3 -2.05 13.70 1.32
N SER A 4 -1.40 14.70 1.94
CA SER A 4 -0.22 15.35 1.36
C SER A 4 0.97 14.40 1.17
N GLN A 5 1.18 13.47 2.11
CA GLN A 5 2.21 12.44 1.99
C GLN A 5 1.90 11.47 0.84
N ALA A 6 0.64 11.11 0.63
CA ALA A 6 0.20 10.28 -0.49
C ALA A 6 0.46 10.95 -1.85
N ALA A 7 0.15 12.25 -1.98
CA ALA A 7 0.47 13.00 -3.18
C ALA A 7 1.98 13.10 -3.43
N THR A 8 2.76 13.30 -2.36
CA THR A 8 4.23 13.34 -2.45
C THR A 8 4.81 12.02 -2.92
N LEU A 9 4.26 10.88 -2.47
CA LEU A 9 4.65 9.56 -2.93
C LEU A 9 4.49 9.42 -4.44
N LEU A 10 3.33 9.83 -5.00
CA LEU A 10 3.10 9.76 -6.44
C LEU A 10 4.09 10.61 -7.23
N THR A 11 4.40 11.82 -6.74
CA THR A 11 5.44 12.67 -7.33
C THR A 11 6.81 12.00 -7.34
N ILE A 12 7.16 11.26 -6.30
CA ILE A 12 8.43 10.52 -6.23
C ILE A 12 8.43 9.36 -7.24
N LEU A 13 7.32 8.62 -7.36
CA LEU A 13 7.20 7.53 -8.33
C LEU A 13 7.29 8.03 -9.77
N ASP A 14 6.75 9.21 -10.06
CA ASP A 14 6.88 9.83 -11.39
C ASP A 14 8.33 10.26 -11.68
N LYS A 15 9.01 10.86 -10.70
CA LYS A 15 10.46 11.16 -10.81
C LYS A 15 11.29 9.90 -11.03
N TYR A 16 10.98 8.83 -10.30
CA TYR A 16 11.64 7.54 -10.48
C TYR A 16 11.41 7.01 -11.89
N LYS A 17 10.17 7.09 -12.42
CA LYS A 17 9.85 6.70 -13.79
C LYS A 17 10.67 7.49 -14.81
N LEU A 18 10.75 8.81 -14.65
CA LEU A 18 11.50 9.66 -15.57
C LEU A 18 13.00 9.33 -15.56
N PHE A 19 13.57 9.09 -14.38
CA PHE A 19 15.00 8.83 -14.23
C PHE A 19 15.40 7.40 -14.65
N SER A 20 14.61 6.39 -14.26
CA SER A 20 14.93 4.97 -14.49
C SER A 20 14.37 4.41 -15.79
N GLY A 21 13.39 5.08 -16.40
CA GLY A 21 12.59 4.53 -17.50
C GLY A 21 11.60 3.43 -17.07
N GLN A 22 11.52 3.12 -15.77
CA GLN A 22 10.68 2.04 -15.23
C GLN A 22 9.44 2.60 -14.53
N MET A 23 8.26 2.07 -14.89
CA MET A 23 7.00 2.48 -14.28
C MET A 23 6.55 1.46 -13.23
N VAL A 24 6.21 1.95 -12.03
CA VAL A 24 5.62 1.12 -10.98
C VAL A 24 4.17 0.79 -11.33
N ASN A 25 3.79 -0.48 -11.21
CA ASN A 25 2.42 -0.89 -11.39
C ASN A 25 1.59 -0.56 -10.13
N LEU A 26 0.85 0.56 -10.18
CA LEU A 26 0.04 1.03 -9.07
C LEU A 26 -1.08 0.05 -8.72
N HIS A 27 -1.68 -0.63 -9.70
CA HIS A 27 -2.76 -1.61 -9.48
C HIS A 27 -2.29 -2.90 -8.79
N LYS A 28 -1.00 -3.24 -8.86
CA LYS A 28 -0.41 -4.35 -8.12
C LYS A 28 0.16 -3.92 -6.76
N SER A 29 0.19 -2.62 -6.51
CA SER A 29 0.71 -2.06 -5.28
C SER A 29 -0.41 -1.97 -4.24
N VAL A 30 -0.06 -2.15 -2.96
CA VAL A 30 -1.01 -2.14 -1.86
C VAL A 30 -0.47 -1.27 -0.73
N VAL A 31 -1.36 -0.51 -0.08
CA VAL A 31 -1.05 0.23 1.15
C VAL A 31 -1.65 -0.46 2.37
N PHE A 32 -0.89 -0.49 3.46
CA PHE A 32 -1.34 -1.00 4.75
C PHE A 32 -1.48 0.15 5.75
N PHE A 33 -2.56 0.13 6.52
CA PHE A 33 -2.81 1.10 7.58
C PHE A 33 -2.73 0.43 8.95
N SER A 34 -2.22 1.16 9.94
CA SER A 34 -2.29 0.71 11.33
C SER A 34 -3.72 0.82 11.86
N ARG A 35 -4.03 0.07 12.93
CA ARG A 35 -5.34 0.12 13.60
C ARG A 35 -5.71 1.51 14.12
N ASN A 36 -4.71 2.36 14.35
CA ASN A 36 -4.87 3.73 14.84
C ASN A 36 -5.19 4.74 13.73
N THR A 37 -5.33 4.30 12.48
CA THR A 37 -5.68 5.18 11.37
C THR A 37 -7.20 5.19 11.17
N PRO A 38 -7.91 6.31 11.38
CA PRO A 38 -9.36 6.38 11.20
C PRO A 38 -9.78 6.03 9.76
N GLN A 39 -10.93 5.37 9.59
CA GLN A 39 -11.40 4.91 8.26
C GLN A 39 -11.49 6.05 7.24
N HIS A 40 -12.08 7.19 7.62
CA HIS A 40 -12.20 8.36 6.74
C HIS A 40 -10.84 8.82 6.19
N LEU A 41 -9.78 8.72 7.00
CA LEU A 41 -8.43 9.11 6.60
C LEU A 41 -7.82 8.07 5.66
N GLN A 42 -8.10 6.78 5.87
CA GLN A 42 -7.70 5.72 4.95
C GLN A 42 -8.35 5.92 3.58
N ASP A 43 -9.66 6.20 3.54
CA ASP A 43 -10.42 6.40 2.31
C ASP A 43 -9.89 7.62 1.54
N ASN A 44 -9.65 8.73 2.24
CA ASN A 44 -9.04 9.93 1.66
C ASN A 44 -7.65 9.65 1.06
N ILE A 45 -6.81 8.89 1.76
CA ILE A 45 -5.49 8.51 1.26
C ILE A 45 -5.61 7.60 0.03
N CYS A 46 -6.44 6.56 0.09
CA CYS A 46 -6.65 5.64 -1.03
C CYS A 46 -7.20 6.36 -2.27
N SER A 47 -8.11 7.33 -2.10
CA SER A 47 -8.61 8.16 -3.22
C SER A 47 -7.49 8.93 -3.92
N THR A 48 -6.44 9.31 -3.18
CA THR A 48 -5.31 10.07 -3.72
C THR A 48 -4.29 9.18 -4.43
N LEU A 49 -4.17 7.90 -4.07
CA LEU A 49 -3.11 7.01 -4.55
C LEU A 49 -3.38 6.35 -5.93
N GLN A 50 -4.36 6.85 -6.70
CA GLN A 50 -4.56 6.54 -8.13
C GLN A 50 -4.38 5.06 -8.53
N GLY A 51 -5.03 4.14 -7.81
CA GLY A 51 -5.02 2.70 -8.11
C GLY A 51 -4.31 1.82 -7.10
N ILE A 52 -3.56 2.39 -6.15
CA ILE A 52 -3.08 1.65 -4.97
C ILE A 52 -4.26 1.46 -4.00
N THR A 53 -4.67 0.22 -3.81
CA THR A 53 -5.77 -0.14 -2.92
C THR A 53 -5.26 -0.55 -1.53
N SER A 54 -6.14 -0.56 -0.55
CA SER A 54 -5.88 -1.25 0.71
C SER A 54 -6.42 -2.68 0.63
N HIS A 55 -5.57 -3.67 0.86
CA HIS A 55 -5.97 -5.08 0.95
C HIS A 55 -5.55 -5.63 2.30
N LYS A 56 -6.47 -6.36 2.94
CA LYS A 56 -6.23 -7.02 4.24
C LYS A 56 -5.41 -8.31 4.11
N SER A 57 -5.34 -8.88 2.91
CA SER A 57 -4.58 -10.11 2.65
C SER A 57 -3.84 -9.95 1.33
N THR A 58 -2.53 -9.79 1.42
CA THR A 58 -1.62 -9.78 0.27
C THR A 58 -0.51 -10.78 0.56
N ARG A 59 0.15 -11.31 -0.47
CA ARG A 59 1.30 -12.20 -0.31
C ARG A 59 2.55 -11.54 -0.86
N TYR A 60 3.66 -11.68 -0.15
CA TYR A 60 4.99 -11.33 -0.61
C TYR A 60 5.81 -12.60 -0.76
N LEU A 61 6.18 -12.92 -2.00
CA LEU A 61 6.95 -14.12 -2.33
C LEU A 61 6.35 -15.41 -1.74
N GLY A 62 5.01 -15.51 -1.76
CA GLY A 62 4.28 -16.67 -1.25
C GLY A 62 3.87 -16.59 0.23
N LEU A 63 4.42 -15.66 1.00
CA LEU A 63 4.09 -15.49 2.42
C LEU A 63 3.03 -14.40 2.62
N PRO A 64 2.03 -14.58 3.49
CA PRO A 64 1.06 -13.53 3.77
C PRO A 64 1.74 -12.30 4.38
N LEU A 65 1.43 -11.12 3.86
CA LEU A 65 1.77 -9.81 4.39
C LEU A 65 0.62 -9.27 5.24
N GLY A 66 0.95 -8.52 6.29
CA GLY A 66 -0.04 -7.99 7.22
C GLY A 66 -0.47 -8.99 8.31
N ILE A 67 0.36 -10.00 8.57
CA ILE A 67 0.20 -10.93 9.69
C ILE A 67 0.07 -10.10 10.98
N GLY A 68 -1.05 -10.26 11.67
CA GLY A 68 -1.26 -9.69 13.00
C GLY A 68 -0.37 -10.37 14.05
N ARG A 69 -0.84 -10.44 15.30
CA ARG A 69 -0.06 -11.09 16.37
C ARG A 69 0.02 -12.62 16.25
N SER A 70 -0.82 -13.26 15.43
CA SER A 70 -0.82 -14.72 15.27
C SER A 70 0.01 -15.15 14.07
N LYS A 71 1.20 -15.72 14.34
CA LYS A 71 2.01 -16.40 13.32
C LYS A 71 1.36 -17.68 12.80
N LEU A 72 0.44 -18.27 13.56
CA LEU A 72 -0.24 -19.53 13.20
C LEU A 72 -1.13 -19.37 11.96
N GLU A 73 -1.84 -18.24 11.84
CA GLU A 73 -2.67 -17.93 10.67
C GLU A 73 -1.84 -17.71 9.40
N ALA A 74 -0.56 -17.35 9.54
CA ALA A 74 0.34 -17.11 8.41
C ALA A 74 0.78 -18.40 7.68
N PHE A 75 0.68 -19.55 8.36
CA PHE A 75 1.18 -20.84 7.88
C PHE A 75 0.10 -21.93 7.83
N ASN A 76 -1.18 -21.58 8.00
CA ASN A 76 -2.29 -22.49 7.74
C ASN A 76 -2.53 -22.54 6.22
N PHE A 77 -2.05 -23.61 5.58
CA PHE A 77 -2.25 -23.92 4.17
C PHE A 77 -3.45 -24.83 3.95
#